data_AF-A0A3C0T7U9-F1
#
_entry.id   AF-A0A3C0T7U9-F1
#
_cell.length_a   1.000
_cell.length_b   1.000
_cell.length_c   1.000
_cell.angle_alpha   90.00
_cell.angle_beta   90.00
_cell.angle_gamma   90.00
#
_symmetry.space_group_name_H-M   'P 1'
#
loop_
_entity.id
_entity.type
_entity.pdbx_description
1 polymer ?
#
loop_
_entity_poly.entity_id
_entity_poly.type
_entity_poly.pdbx_seq_one_letter_code
_entity_poly.pdbx_strand_id
1 'polypeptide(L)' 'MWQMTLKQRRRHGQLMKELDTLKRDPYLMVPDDYALDENPEEDKKYYQAMESFKSLVEEIHALEVAASERV' A
#
# COMPACT_ATOMS: atom_id res chain seq x y z
N MET A 1 4.04 10.21 -15.59
CA MET A 1 3.70 11.35 -14.70
C MET A 1 3.14 12.61 -15.38
N TRP A 2 3.44 12.90 -16.65
CA TRP A 2 2.98 14.13 -17.32
C TRP A 2 1.47 14.17 -17.64
N GLN A 3 0.80 13.00 -17.66
CA GLN A 3 -0.63 12.84 -18.00
C GLN A 3 -1.62 13.02 -16.84
N MET A 4 -1.17 13.08 -15.58
CA MET A 4 -2.06 13.23 -14.42
C MET A 4 -2.54 14.68 -14.24
N THR A 5 -3.84 14.85 -13.97
CA THR A 5 -4.41 16.14 -13.55
C THR A 5 -3.87 16.60 -12.19
N LEU A 6 -4.01 17.89 -11.87
CA LEU A 6 -3.58 18.44 -10.57
C LEU A 6 -4.23 17.72 -9.38
N LYS A 7 -5.51 17.32 -9.50
CA LYS A 7 -6.21 16.54 -8.47
C LYS A 7 -5.61 15.14 -8.31
N GLN A 8 -5.33 14.43 -9.41
CA GLN A 8 -4.70 13.11 -9.39
C GLN A 8 -3.28 13.16 -8.81
N ARG A 9 -2.47 14.17 -9.17
CA ARG A 9 -1.13 14.33 -8.58
C ARG A 9 -1.17 14.60 -7.08
N ARG A 10 -2.13 15.40 -6.60
CA ARG A 10 -2.32 15.63 -5.15
C ARG A 10 -2.70 14.35 -4.43
N ARG A 11 -3.64 13.57 -4.97
CA ARG A 11 -4.04 12.27 -4.40
C ARG A 11 -2.89 11.27 -4.41
N HIS A 12 -2.16 11.16 -5.52
CA HIS A 12 -0.96 10.33 -5.62
C HIS A 12 0.09 10.73 -4.57
N GLY A 13 0.32 12.02 -4.35
CA GLY A 13 1.23 12.50 -3.30
C GLY A 13 0.77 12.18 -1.87
N GLN A 14 -0.53 12.09 -1.62
CA GLN A 14 -1.07 11.62 -0.34
C GLN A 14 -0.84 10.12 -0.17
N LEU A 15 -1.19 9.33 -1.19
CA LEU A 15 -1.01 7.88 -1.18
C LEU A 15 0.46 7.49 -1.02
N MET A 16 1.39 8.22 -1.65
CA MET A 16 2.83 7.98 -1.44
C MET A 16 3.28 8.26 0.00
N LYS A 17 2.70 9.25 0.69
CA LYS A 17 2.98 9.49 2.12
C LYS A 17 2.41 8.40 3.02
N GLU A 18 1.22 7.92 2.70
CA GLU A 18 0.60 6.79 3.39
C GLU A 18 1.41 5.51 3.17
N LEU A 19 1.90 5.26 1.94
CA LEU A 19 2.84 4.18 1.62
C LEU A 19 4.14 4.28 2.43
N ASP A 20 4.74 5.47 2.53
CA ASP A 20 5.96 5.68 3.31
C ASP A 20 5.74 5.48 4.81
N THR A 21 4.54 5.77 5.31
CA THR A 21 4.16 5.51 6.71
C THR A 21 3.99 4.01 6.92
N LEU A 22 3.29 3.35 6.00
CA LEU A 22 3.00 1.93 6.06
C LEU A 22 4.28 1.09 5.91
N LYS A 23 5.24 1.49 5.09
CA LYS A 23 6.57 0.85 5.00
C LYS A 23 7.36 0.83 6.33
N ARG A 24 7.03 1.71 7.28
CA ARG A 24 7.63 1.72 8.62
C ARG A 24 6.89 0.83 9.61
N ASP A 25 5.78 0.24 9.19
CA ASP A 25 5.01 -0.69 10.00
C ASP A 25 5.84 -1.98 10.19
N PRO A 26 6.15 -2.38 11.44
CA PRO A 26 6.87 -3.61 11.71
C PRO A 26 6.13 -4.86 11.21
N TYR A 27 4.81 -4.80 11.03
CA TYR A 27 4.02 -5.94 10.55
C TYR A 27 4.02 -6.10 9.02
N LEU A 28 4.79 -5.29 8.29
CA LEU A 28 5.01 -5.49 6.84
C LEU A 28 6.27 -6.29 6.52
N MET A 29 7.17 -6.43 7.48
CA MET A 29 8.32 -7.33 7.39
C MET A 29 8.06 -8.48 8.35
N VAL A 30 7.77 -9.65 7.80
CA VAL A 30 7.71 -10.89 8.58
C VAL A 30 9.14 -11.22 9.04
N PRO A 31 9.40 -11.32 10.34
CA PRO A 31 10.71 -11.76 10.85
C PRO A 31 11.09 -13.14 10.31
N ASP A 32 12.39 -13.39 10.10
CA ASP A 32 12.89 -14.68 9.59
C ASP A 32 12.58 -15.86 10.55
N ASP A 33 12.37 -15.56 11.83
CA ASP A 33 12.03 -16.50 12.89
C ASP A 33 10.52 -16.61 13.17
N TYR A 34 9.68 -15.95 12.38
CA TYR A 34 8.23 -16.00 12.55
C TYR A 34 7.62 -17.30 12.00
N ALA A 35 6.95 -18.04 12.88
CA ALA A 35 6.18 -19.23 12.52
C ALA A 35 4.70 -18.89 12.37
N LEU A 36 4.18 -19.03 11.15
CA LEU A 36 2.75 -18.93 10.86
C LEU A 36 1.98 -20.01 11.65
N ASP A 37 0.76 -19.70 12.06
CA ASP A 37 -0.17 -20.57 12.80
C ASP A 37 0.18 -20.83 14.29
N GLU A 38 1.29 -20.28 14.81
CA GLU A 38 1.60 -20.35 16.25
C GLU A 38 0.79 -19.33 17.07
N ASN A 39 0.49 -18.17 16.50
CA ASN A 39 -0.25 -17.10 17.16
C ASN A 39 -1.27 -16.43 16.21
N PRO A 40 -2.53 -16.91 16.18
CA PRO A 40 -3.52 -16.42 15.24
C PRO A 40 -3.90 -14.94 15.43
N GLU A 41 -3.70 -14.38 16.63
CA GLU A 41 -3.90 -12.94 16.85
C GLU A 41 -2.80 -12.09 16.21
N GLU A 42 -1.58 -12.63 16.16
CA GLU A 42 -0.42 -11.98 15.59
C GLU A 42 -0.39 -12.14 14.07
N ASP A 43 -0.72 -13.34 13.56
CA ASP A 43 -0.95 -13.61 12.13
C ASP A 43 -1.95 -12.60 11.56
N LYS A 44 -3.03 -12.34 12.29
CA LYS A 44 -4.05 -11.38 11.88
C LYS A 44 -3.49 -9.96 11.67
N LYS A 45 -2.51 -9.52 12.47
CA LYS A 45 -1.88 -8.20 12.32
C LYS A 45 -1.04 -8.14 11.04
N TYR A 46 -0.27 -9.18 10.75
CA TYR A 46 0.47 -9.29 9.49
C TYR A 46 -0.46 -9.30 8.28
N TYR A 47 -1.54 -10.08 8.34
CA TYR A 47 -2.56 -10.09 7.28
C TYR A 47 -3.21 -8.72 7.08
N GLN A 48 -3.57 -8.02 8.16
CA GLN A 48 -4.16 -6.69 8.08
C GLN A 48 -3.19 -5.64 7.50
N ALA A 49 -1.92 -5.71 7.88
CA ALA A 49 -0.88 -4.82 7.35
C ALA A 49 -0.65 -5.07 5.84
N MET A 50 -0.58 -6.35 5.43
CA MET A 50 -0.46 -6.73 4.03
C MET A 50 -1.69 -6.36 3.20
N GLU A 51 -2.90 -6.53 3.74
CA GLU A 51 -4.15 -6.16 3.08
C GLU A 51 -4.25 -4.65 2.87
N SER A 52 -3.91 -3.87 3.92
CA SER A 52 -3.84 -2.41 3.84
C SER A 52 -2.82 -1.96 2.79
N PHE A 53 -1.65 -2.61 2.74
CA PHE A 53 -0.62 -2.32 1.75
C PHE A 53 -1.09 -2.64 0.33
N LYS A 54 -1.71 -3.80 0.13
CA LYS A 54 -2.27 -4.22 -1.16
C LYS A 54 -3.31 -3.20 -1.66
N SER A 55 -4.27 -2.84 -0.81
CA SER A 55 -5.30 -1.86 -1.17
C SER A 55 -4.71 -0.51 -1.57
N LEU A 56 -3.66 -0.07 -0.86
CA LEU A 56 -3.01 1.21 -1.13
C LEU A 56 -2.23 1.19 -2.46
N VAL A 57 -1.54 0.09 -2.77
CA VAL A 57 -0.85 -0.10 -4.06
C VAL A 57 -1.86 -0.18 -5.20
N GLU A 58 -3.00 -0.88 -5.01
CA GLU A 58 -4.07 -0.94 -6.00
C GLU A 58 -4.66 0.45 -6.28
N GLU A 59 -4.83 1.31 -5.27
CA GLU A 59 -5.32 2.68 -5.47
C GLU A 59 -4.32 3.54 -6.25
N ILE A 60 -3.02 3.41 -5.94
CA ILE A 60 -1.95 4.08 -6.71
C ILE A 60 -1.98 3.62 -8.17
N HIS A 61 -2.05 2.30 -8.39
CA HIS A 61 -2.08 1.73 -9.73
C HIS A 61 -3.32 2.18 -10.52
N ALA A 62 -4.50 2.17 -9.90
CA ALA A 62 -5.73 2.63 -10.53
C ALA A 62 -5.65 4.11 -10.94
N LEU A 63 -5.00 4.95 -10.12
CA LEU A 63 -4.76 6.36 -10.47
C LEU A 63 -3.79 6.51 -11.65
N GLU A 64 -2.78 5.65 -11.74
CA GLU A 64 -1.84 5.63 -12.86
C GLU A 64 -2.50 5.15 -14.16
N VAL A 65 -3.30 4.08 -14.11
CA VAL A 65 -4.07 3.57 -15.25
C VAL A 65 -5.06 4.63 -15.73
N ALA A 66 -5.85 5.22 -14.83
CA ALA A 66 -6.79 6.28 -15.18
C ALA A 66 -6.12 7.54 -15.75
N ALA A 67 -4.83 7.75 -15.48
CA ALA A 67 -4.04 8.82 -16.10
C ALA A 67 -3.49 8.40 -17.47
N SER A 68 -3.22 7.11 -17.68
CA SER A 68 -2.75 6.55 -18.95
C SER A 68 -3.86 6.41 -19.98
N GLU A 69 -5.08 6.04 -19.57
CA GLU A 69 -6.25 5.87 -20.47
C GLU A 69 -6.87 7.18 -20.95
N ARG A 70 -6.44 8.32 -20.39
CA ARG A 70 -6.86 9.66 -20.81
C ARG A 70 -6.14 10.19 -22.06
N VAL A 71 -5.21 9.41 -22.61
CA VAL A 71 -4.40 9.70 -23.81
C VAL A 71 -5.01 8.98 -25.00
#